data_AF-A0A1V5BDG0-F1
#
_entry.id   AF-A0A1V5BDG0-F1
#
_cell.length_a   1.000
_cell.length_b   1.000
_cell.length_c   1.000
_cell.angle_alpha   90.00
_cell.angle_beta   90.00
_cell.angle_gamma   90.00
#
_symmetry.space_group_name_H-M   'P 1'
#
loop_
_entity.id
_entity.type
_entity.pdbx_description
1 polymer ?
#
loop_
_entity_poly.entity_id
_entity_poly.type
_entity_poly.pdbx_seq_one_letter_code
_entity_poly.pdbx_strand_id
1 'polypeptide(L)'
;MMKDATIPELKIGSSALPRKTSAVKCGLAFGPRGPSLAAALPLKIEIEGLRLLSPTQIRELLTCRRSIEEVKMLIEEEADPTFIYQGDLSLDGKDFRLVDLYYGYQETETVLRANVAEIGGRGGIRSSEMMGHVVGRIETREKPLGAGGEGLGNLVIKEGALRGRYRVRLDPPPKEGSL
;
A
#
# COMPACT_ATOMS: atom_id res chain seq x y z
N MET A 1 -54.29 11.08 -2.90
CA MET A 1 -53.10 11.82 -3.36
C MET A 1 -51.97 11.53 -2.38
N MET A 2 -51.04 10.64 -2.76
CA MET A 2 -49.85 10.34 -1.97
C MET A 2 -48.80 11.41 -2.28
N LYS A 3 -48.17 11.99 -1.26
CA LYS A 3 -47.03 12.90 -1.43
C LYS A 3 -45.77 12.05 -1.48
N ASP A 4 -45.08 12.10 -2.61
CA ASP A 4 -43.76 11.53 -2.78
C ASP A 4 -42.80 12.19 -1.78
N ALA A 5 -42.28 11.40 -0.84
CA ALA A 5 -41.23 11.83 0.07
C ALA A 5 -39.89 11.66 -0.65
N THR A 6 -39.36 12.76 -1.19
CA THR A 6 -38.01 12.81 -1.73
C THR A 6 -37.01 12.51 -0.62
N ILE A 7 -36.35 11.37 -0.70
CA ILE A 7 -35.23 11.01 0.19
C ILE A 7 -34.09 11.98 -0.13
N PRO A 8 -33.61 12.79 0.82
CA PRO A 8 -32.47 13.67 0.55
C PRO A 8 -31.24 12.82 0.29
N GLU A 9 -30.58 13.07 -0.85
CA GLU A 9 -29.26 12.53 -1.15
C GLU A 9 -28.31 12.97 -0.02
N LEU A 10 -28.03 12.04 0.89
CA LEU A 10 -26.91 12.14 1.81
C LEU A 10 -25.67 12.25 0.92
N LYS A 11 -25.15 13.47 0.79
CA LYS A 11 -23.74 13.69 0.44
C LYS A 11 -22.94 12.98 1.52
N ILE A 12 -22.63 11.71 1.28
CA ILE A 12 -21.64 10.96 2.03
C ILE A 12 -20.35 11.74 1.80
N GLY A 13 -20.05 12.66 2.73
CA GLY A 13 -18.77 13.34 2.76
C GLY A 13 -17.70 12.28 2.62
N SER A 14 -16.66 12.57 1.83
CA SER A 14 -15.51 11.69 1.56
C SER A 14 -14.99 11.10 2.86
N SER A 15 -15.60 10.00 3.29
CA SER A 15 -15.20 9.21 4.42
C SER A 15 -13.92 8.58 3.94
N ALA A 16 -12.80 9.10 4.41
CA ALA A 16 -11.57 8.34 4.38
C ALA A 16 -11.92 7.03 5.11
N LEU A 17 -12.19 5.98 4.31
CA LEU A 17 -12.38 4.62 4.80
C LEU A 17 -11.27 4.37 5.83
N PRO A 18 -11.54 3.69 6.96
CA PRO A 18 -10.50 3.42 7.94
C PRO A 18 -9.36 2.66 7.26
N ARG A 19 -8.30 3.40 6.93
CA ARG A 19 -7.07 2.91 6.29
C ARG A 19 -6.23 2.34 7.41
N LYS A 20 -5.99 1.03 7.38
CA LYS A 20 -5.01 0.41 8.27
C LYS A 20 -3.70 0.30 7.51
N THR A 21 -2.65 0.92 8.03
CA THR A 21 -1.29 0.69 7.54
C THR A 21 -1.02 -0.81 7.66
N SER A 22 -0.88 -1.46 6.50
CA SER A 22 -0.67 -2.90 6.42
C SER A 22 0.81 -3.23 6.50
N ALA A 23 1.67 -2.35 5.98
CA ALA A 23 3.11 -2.47 6.13
C ALA A 23 3.82 -1.13 5.92
N VAL A 24 4.93 -0.93 6.63
CA VAL A 24 5.94 0.09 6.32
C VAL A 24 7.26 -0.64 6.15
N LYS A 25 7.94 -0.43 5.02
CA LYS A 25 9.22 -1.05 4.70
C LYS A 25 10.25 0.05 4.43
N CYS A 26 11.38 -0.03 5.09
CA CYS A 26 12.51 0.88 4.91
C CYS A 26 13.66 0.12 4.26
N GLY A 27 14.60 0.84 3.63
CA GLY A 27 15.79 0.22 3.09
C GLY A 27 16.60 1.15 2.21
N LEU A 28 17.38 0.54 1.32
CA LEU A 28 18.31 1.20 0.42
C LEU A 28 18.14 0.73 -1.02
N ALA A 29 18.28 1.65 -1.96
CA ALA A 29 18.28 1.40 -3.39
C ALA A 29 19.66 1.73 -3.98
N PHE A 30 20.30 0.72 -4.57
CA PHE A 30 21.63 0.81 -5.16
C PHE A 30 21.51 0.96 -6.68
N GLY A 31 21.73 2.17 -7.17
CA GLY A 31 21.49 2.54 -8.57
C GLY A 31 22.75 2.60 -9.46
N PRO A 32 22.57 2.86 -10.76
CA PRO A 32 23.66 3.01 -11.70
C PRO A 32 24.00 4.49 -11.84
N ARG A 33 25.00 4.98 -11.09
CA ARG A 33 25.70 6.24 -11.43
C ARG A 33 27.19 6.10 -11.23
N GLY A 34 27.91 6.13 -12.36
CA GLY A 34 29.22 6.76 -12.57
C GLY A 34 30.44 6.27 -11.76
N PRO A 35 31.66 6.69 -12.15
CA PRO A 35 32.93 6.21 -11.60
C PRO A 35 33.22 6.66 -10.15
N SER A 36 32.35 7.45 -9.54
CA SER A 36 32.39 7.77 -8.11
C SER A 36 31.30 6.97 -7.41
N LEU A 37 31.70 5.86 -6.75
CA LEU A 37 30.95 5.07 -5.76
C LEU A 37 29.42 5.21 -5.79
N ALA A 38 28.75 4.17 -6.30
CA ALA A 38 27.29 4.01 -6.24
C ALA A 38 26.72 4.33 -4.85
N ALA A 39 26.26 5.57 -4.65
CA ALA A 39 25.67 5.99 -3.39
C ALA A 39 24.33 5.27 -3.21
N ALA A 40 24.18 4.60 -2.06
CA ALA A 40 22.93 3.97 -1.68
C ALA A 40 21.88 5.06 -1.43
N LEU A 41 20.76 5.01 -2.14
CA LEU A 41 19.66 5.96 -1.97
C LEU A 41 18.70 5.43 -0.90
N PRO A 42 18.29 6.25 0.09
CA PRO A 42 17.31 5.83 1.07
C PRO A 42 15.95 5.56 0.39
N LEU A 43 15.31 4.48 0.81
CA LEU A 43 14.05 3.97 0.28
C LEU A 43 13.05 3.77 1.41
N LYS A 44 11.82 4.24 1.22
CA LYS A 44 10.69 3.97 2.12
C LYS A 44 9.46 3.60 1.30
N ILE A 45 8.80 2.51 1.67
CA ILE A 45 7.56 2.03 1.07
C ILE A 45 6.50 1.95 2.16
N GLU A 46 5.37 2.62 1.94
CA GLU A 46 4.21 2.54 2.81
C GLU A 46 3.07 1.85 2.08
N ILE A 47 2.41 0.90 2.73
CA ILE A 47 1.31 0.12 2.18
C ILE A 47 0.11 0.25 3.11
N GLU A 48 -0.98 0.75 2.55
CA GLU A 48 -2.29 0.80 3.19
C GLU A 48 -3.17 -0.29 2.60
N GLY A 49 -3.81 -1.07 3.48
CA GLY A 49 -4.76 -2.11 3.09
C GLY A 49 -6.17 -1.65 3.42
N LEU A 50 -7.02 -1.65 2.41
CA LEU A 50 -8.45 -1.41 2.54
C LEU A 50 -9.16 -2.75 2.41
N ARG A 51 -9.71 -3.23 3.52
CA ARG A 51 -10.52 -4.44 3.49
C ARG A 51 -11.82 -4.17 2.75
N LEU A 52 -12.15 -5.04 1.82
CA LEU A 52 -13.42 -5.04 1.11
C LEU A 52 -14.42 -5.91 1.85
N LEU A 53 -15.61 -5.35 2.06
CA LEU A 53 -16.79 -6.09 2.48
C LEU A 53 -17.79 -6.04 1.33
N SER A 54 -18.22 -7.20 0.86
CA SER A 54 -19.28 -7.30 -0.12
C SER A 54 -20.62 -6.82 0.48
N PRO A 55 -21.55 -6.32 -0.34
CA PRO A 55 -22.88 -5.94 0.14
C PRO A 55 -23.63 -7.08 0.86
N THR A 56 -23.34 -8.34 0.49
CA THR A 56 -23.92 -9.52 1.15
C THR A 56 -23.34 -9.70 2.55
N GLN A 57 -22.01 -9.65 2.71
CA GLN A 57 -21.35 -9.71 4.03
C GLN A 57 -21.84 -8.58 4.94
N ILE A 58 -21.99 -7.35 4.42
CA ILE A 58 -22.54 -6.23 5.21
C ILE A 58 -23.96 -6.54 5.68
N ARG A 59 -24.82 -7.08 4.80
CA ARG A 59 -26.17 -7.47 5.18
C ARG A 59 -26.16 -8.57 6.24
N GLU A 60 -25.34 -9.60 6.09
CA GLU A 60 -25.22 -10.70 7.05
C GLU A 60 -24.80 -10.22 8.44
N LEU A 61 -23.78 -9.34 8.49
CA LEU A 61 -23.31 -8.72 9.74
C LEU A 61 -24.40 -7.90 10.42
N LEU A 62 -25.30 -7.25 9.65
CA LEU A 62 -26.39 -6.42 10.16
C LEU A 62 -27.70 -7.19 10.43
N THR A 63 -27.93 -8.35 9.80
CA THR A 63 -29.19 -9.10 9.91
C THR A 63 -29.38 -9.78 11.27
N CYS A 64 -28.32 -9.95 12.03
CA CYS A 64 -28.40 -10.40 13.41
C CYS A 64 -28.35 -9.17 14.33
N ARG A 65 -29.14 -9.15 15.42
CA ARG A 65 -29.04 -8.14 16.49
C ARG A 65 -27.72 -8.26 17.28
N ARG A 66 -26.60 -8.26 16.57
CA ARG A 66 -25.25 -8.36 17.11
C ARG A 66 -24.84 -7.02 17.70
N SER A 67 -24.02 -7.06 18.72
CA SER A 67 -23.35 -5.86 19.22
C SER A 67 -22.30 -5.36 18.22
N ILE A 68 -21.86 -4.11 18.37
CA ILE A 68 -20.80 -3.56 17.53
C ILE A 68 -19.49 -4.33 17.75
N GLU A 69 -19.25 -4.79 18.97
CA GLU A 69 -18.09 -5.58 19.35
C GLU A 69 -18.09 -6.95 18.66
N GLU A 70 -19.23 -7.61 18.58
CA GLU A 70 -19.39 -8.87 17.86
C GLU A 70 -19.18 -8.70 16.35
N VAL A 71 -19.71 -7.63 15.76
CA VAL A 71 -19.50 -7.31 14.33
C VAL A 71 -18.02 -7.06 14.05
N LYS A 72 -17.31 -6.32 14.91
CA LYS A 72 -15.87 -6.10 14.79
C LYS A 72 -15.09 -7.40 14.85
N MET A 73 -15.40 -8.26 15.83
CA MET A 73 -14.75 -9.56 16.00
C MET A 73 -14.91 -10.44 14.74
N LEU A 74 -16.12 -10.53 14.19
CA LEU A 74 -16.37 -11.33 12.98
C LEU A 74 -15.66 -10.79 11.75
N ILE A 75 -15.51 -9.47 11.65
CA ILE A 75 -14.66 -8.87 10.65
C ILE A 75 -13.23 -9.35 10.94
N GLU A 76 -12.66 -9.07 12.10
CA GLU A 76 -11.27 -9.42 12.41
C GLU A 76 -10.91 -10.90 12.26
N GLU A 77 -11.85 -11.82 12.54
CA GLU A 77 -11.66 -13.27 12.52
C GLU A 77 -11.94 -13.95 11.17
N GLU A 78 -12.34 -13.21 10.12
CA GLU A 78 -12.54 -13.81 8.79
C GLU A 78 -11.24 -14.46 8.30
N ALA A 79 -11.34 -15.71 7.86
CA ALA A 79 -10.17 -16.51 7.49
C ALA A 79 -9.48 -16.04 6.20
N ASP A 80 -10.23 -15.49 5.24
CA ASP A 80 -9.71 -15.04 3.94
C ASP A 80 -10.31 -13.68 3.52
N PRO A 81 -9.92 -12.59 4.19
CA PRO A 81 -10.42 -11.25 3.89
C PRO A 81 -9.85 -10.73 2.56
N THR A 82 -10.73 -10.12 1.76
CA THR A 82 -10.30 -9.45 0.52
C THR A 82 -9.77 -8.04 0.82
N PHE A 83 -8.61 -7.69 0.28
CA PHE A 83 -8.01 -6.36 0.40
C PHE A 83 -7.77 -5.69 -0.95
N ILE A 84 -7.95 -4.36 -0.99
CA ILE A 84 -7.32 -3.49 -1.99
C ILE A 84 -6.13 -2.82 -1.31
N TYR A 85 -4.96 -2.90 -1.95
CA TYR A 85 -3.78 -2.22 -1.46
C TYR A 85 -3.54 -0.91 -2.21
N GLN A 86 -3.17 0.12 -1.46
CA GLN A 86 -2.60 1.35 -1.95
C GLN A 86 -1.22 1.50 -1.34
N GLY A 87 -0.29 2.16 -2.05
CA GLY A 87 1.01 2.41 -1.45
C GLY A 87 1.69 3.64 -2.01
N ASP A 88 2.63 4.14 -1.24
CA ASP A 88 3.50 5.25 -1.58
C ASP A 88 4.96 4.79 -1.46
N LEU A 89 5.81 5.35 -2.32
CA LEU A 89 7.23 5.06 -2.38
C LEU A 89 8.01 6.37 -2.32
N SER A 90 8.91 6.49 -1.35
CA SER A 90 9.88 7.58 -1.29
C SER A 90 11.28 7.05 -1.61
N LEU A 91 11.96 7.68 -2.56
CA LEU A 91 13.34 7.38 -2.96
C LEU A 91 14.15 8.66 -2.95
N ASP A 92 15.15 8.75 -2.08
CA ASP A 92 16.00 9.94 -1.93
C ASP A 92 15.19 11.24 -1.74
N GLY A 93 14.10 11.15 -0.97
CA GLY A 93 13.18 12.27 -0.70
C GLY A 93 12.24 12.63 -1.86
N LYS A 94 12.27 11.90 -2.98
CA LYS A 94 11.28 12.04 -4.05
C LYS A 94 10.18 10.99 -3.88
N ASP A 95 8.94 11.47 -3.88
CA ASP A 95 7.77 10.63 -3.66
C ASP A 95 7.12 10.17 -4.97
N PHE A 96 6.65 8.93 -4.95
CA PHE A 96 5.96 8.22 -6.01
C PHE A 96 4.74 7.49 -5.44
N ARG A 97 3.75 7.24 -6.29
CA ARG A 97 2.62 6.39 -5.95
C ARG A 97 2.83 4.98 -6.49
N LEU A 98 2.46 3.98 -5.70
CA LEU A 98 2.39 2.59 -6.13
C LEU A 98 0.99 2.30 -6.65
N VAL A 99 0.90 1.89 -7.91
CA VAL A 99 -0.35 1.52 -8.59
C VAL A 99 -0.30 0.05 -9.01
N ASP A 100 -1.47 -0.58 -9.15
CA ASP A 100 -1.59 -2.04 -9.37
C ASP A 100 -0.78 -2.85 -8.34
N LEU A 101 -0.87 -2.43 -7.07
CA LEU A 101 -0.10 -2.98 -5.98
C LEU A 101 -0.62 -4.36 -5.58
N TYR A 102 0.23 -5.36 -5.77
CA TYR A 102 0.11 -6.66 -5.16
C TYR A 102 1.02 -6.72 -3.93
N TYR A 103 0.44 -7.08 -2.79
CA TYR A 103 1.15 -7.34 -1.55
C TYR A 103 0.57 -8.60 -0.91
N GLY A 104 1.39 -9.61 -0.69
CA GLY A 104 0.92 -10.87 -0.13
C GLY A 104 2.02 -11.91 0.07
N TYR A 105 1.65 -13.02 0.70
CA TYR A 105 2.54 -14.14 0.95
C TYR A 105 2.46 -15.14 -0.21
N GLN A 106 3.60 -15.53 -0.77
CA GLN A 106 3.71 -16.56 -1.80
C GLN A 106 4.77 -17.59 -1.40
N GLU A 107 4.37 -18.86 -1.34
CA GLU A 107 5.22 -20.00 -0.97
C GLU A 107 5.86 -19.83 0.42
N THR A 108 7.00 -19.15 0.46
CA THR A 108 7.82 -18.90 1.66
C THR A 108 8.24 -17.43 1.78
N GLU A 109 7.75 -16.53 0.93
CA GLU A 109 8.19 -15.14 0.87
C GLU A 109 7.02 -14.17 0.89
N THR A 110 7.20 -13.02 1.54
CA THR A 110 6.32 -11.87 1.32
C THR A 110 6.75 -11.17 0.04
N VAL A 111 5.83 -11.03 -0.91
CA VAL A 111 6.09 -10.43 -2.22
C VAL A 111 5.36 -9.10 -2.34
N LEU A 112 6.07 -8.09 -2.81
CA LEU A 112 5.51 -6.80 -3.22
C LEU A 112 5.77 -6.59 -4.71
N ARG A 113 4.74 -6.25 -5.47
CA ARG A 113 4.85 -5.84 -6.88
C ARG A 113 3.96 -4.66 -7.14
N ALA A 114 4.49 -3.61 -7.74
CA ALA A 114 3.69 -2.46 -8.12
C ALA A 114 4.32 -1.69 -9.28
N ASN A 115 3.46 -1.03 -10.05
CA ASN A 115 3.86 0.04 -10.95
C ASN A 115 4.16 1.30 -10.13
N VAL A 116 5.16 2.07 -10.55
CA VAL A 116 5.60 3.31 -9.89
C VAL A 116 5.14 4.48 -10.75
N ALA A 117 4.34 5.36 -10.18
CA ALA A 117 3.79 6.53 -10.85
C ALA A 117 4.32 7.83 -10.22
N GLU A 118 4.64 8.82 -11.05
CA GLU A 118 4.99 10.15 -10.54
C GLU A 118 3.75 10.86 -9.98
N ILE A 119 3.93 11.49 -8.83
CA ILE A 119 2.92 12.35 -8.22
C ILE A 119 3.04 13.71 -8.90
N GLY A 120 2.09 14.04 -9.79
CA GLY A 120 2.03 15.35 -10.45
C GLY A 120 1.91 16.48 -9.43
N GLY A 121 2.85 17.44 -9.44
CA GLY A 121 2.92 18.50 -8.44
C GLY A 121 2.08 19.74 -8.78
N ARG A 122 1.12 20.07 -7.91
CA ARG A 122 0.97 21.37 -7.22
C ARG A 122 -0.28 21.35 -6.33
N GLY A 123 -0.08 21.21 -5.02
CA GLY A 123 -0.97 21.74 -3.98
C GLY A 123 -2.46 21.34 -3.99
N GLY A 124 -2.85 20.29 -4.70
CA GLY A 124 -4.22 19.77 -4.71
C GLY A 124 -4.35 18.62 -3.72
N ILE A 125 -5.46 18.62 -2.98
CA ILE A 125 -5.93 17.53 -2.09
C ILE A 125 -5.57 16.18 -2.70
N ARG A 126 -5.05 15.25 -1.88
CA ARG A 126 -4.71 13.85 -2.22
C ARG A 126 -5.96 13.11 -2.73
N SER A 127 -6.46 13.46 -3.91
CA SER A 127 -7.59 12.78 -4.54
C SER A 127 -7.08 11.46 -5.10
N SER A 128 -7.81 10.40 -4.76
CA SER A 128 -7.57 9.04 -5.22
C SER A 128 -7.72 8.86 -6.74
N GLU A 129 -8.07 9.92 -7.46
CA GLU A 129 -8.61 9.86 -8.84
C GLU A 129 -7.61 10.22 -9.93
N MET A 130 -6.50 10.89 -9.62
CA MET A 130 -5.42 11.08 -10.60
C MET A 130 -4.40 9.95 -10.45
N MET A 131 -4.60 8.86 -11.18
CA MET A 131 -3.53 7.91 -11.44
C MET A 131 -2.39 8.68 -12.12
N GLY A 132 -1.28 8.85 -11.41
CA GLY A 132 -0.09 9.51 -11.95
C GLY A 132 0.46 8.76 -13.17
N HIS A 133 1.26 9.44 -13.98
CA HIS A 133 1.93 8.81 -15.11
C HIS A 133 2.87 7.69 -14.61
N VAL A 134 2.69 6.47 -15.11
CA VAL A 134 3.51 5.31 -14.71
C VAL A 134 4.91 5.46 -15.31
N VAL A 135 5.88 5.68 -14.43
CA VAL A 135 7.30 5.89 -14.79
C VAL A 135 8.17 4.67 -14.50
N GLY A 136 7.65 3.64 -13.83
CA GLY A 136 8.49 2.56 -13.37
C GLY A 136 7.77 1.36 -12.79
N ARG A 137 8.54 0.45 -12.20
CA ARG A 137 8.04 -0.74 -11.51
C ARG A 137 8.98 -1.13 -10.38
N ILE A 138 8.40 -1.59 -9.28
CA ILE A 138 9.11 -2.17 -8.14
C ILE A 138 8.66 -3.61 -7.92
N GLU A 139 9.62 -4.46 -7.54
CA GLU A 139 9.37 -5.82 -7.08
C GLU A 139 10.32 -6.14 -5.93
N THR A 140 9.80 -6.55 -4.78
CA THR A 140 10.58 -6.99 -3.62
C THR A 140 10.07 -8.33 -3.10
N ARG A 141 10.98 -9.09 -2.48
CA ARG A 141 10.76 -10.38 -1.86
C ARG A 141 11.44 -10.41 -0.50
N GLU A 142 10.71 -10.81 0.51
CA GLU A 142 11.19 -10.88 1.89
C GLU A 142 10.96 -12.28 2.45
N LYS A 143 12.01 -12.87 3.03
CA LYS A 143 11.90 -14.13 3.76
C LYS A 143 11.20 -13.92 5.10
N PRO A 144 10.58 -14.96 5.69
CA PRO A 144 9.84 -14.84 6.94
C PRO A 144 10.77 -14.47 8.10
N LEU A 145 10.23 -13.77 9.11
CA LEU A 145 10.95 -13.43 10.33
C LEU A 145 11.45 -14.71 11.01
N GLY A 146 12.78 -14.88 11.08
CA GLY A 146 13.45 -16.05 11.65
C GLY A 146 14.74 -16.41 10.93
N ALA A 147 14.84 -16.10 9.64
CA ALA A 147 16.03 -16.38 8.82
C ALA A 147 17.00 -15.19 8.70
N GLY A 148 16.87 -14.16 9.54
CA GLY A 148 17.62 -12.90 9.37
C GLY A 148 17.19 -12.12 8.12
N GLY A 149 15.90 -12.19 7.77
CA GLY A 149 15.35 -11.83 6.47
C GLY A 149 15.60 -10.38 6.05
N GLU A 150 16.68 -10.18 5.29
CA GLU A 150 16.82 -9.03 4.42
C GLU A 150 15.83 -9.18 3.25
N GLY A 151 15.06 -8.14 2.97
CA GLY A 151 14.26 -8.09 1.75
C GLY A 151 15.12 -7.70 0.57
N LEU A 152 14.97 -8.37 -0.56
CA LEU A 152 15.69 -8.05 -1.79
C LEU A 152 14.72 -7.76 -2.91
N GLY A 153 15.11 -6.87 -3.82
CA GLY A 153 14.25 -6.51 -4.93
C GLY A 153 14.92 -5.70 -5.99
N ASN A 154 14.12 -5.26 -6.96
CA ASN A 154 14.53 -4.40 -8.03
C ASN A 154 13.53 -3.25 -8.18
N LEU A 155 14.05 -2.05 -8.42
CA LEU A 155 13.27 -0.88 -8.78
C LEU A 155 13.79 -0.38 -10.12
N VAL A 156 12.89 -0.20 -11.09
CA VAL A 156 13.23 0.37 -12.39
C VAL A 156 12.42 1.64 -12.58
N ILE A 157 13.12 2.76 -12.76
CA ILE A 157 12.54 4.05 -13.10
C ILE A 157 12.99 4.38 -14.53
N LYS A 158 12.04 4.54 -15.43
CA LYS A 158 12.27 4.73 -16.87
C LYS A 158 12.49 6.19 -17.24
N GLU A 159 11.96 7.12 -16.44
CA GLU A 159 11.89 8.55 -16.76
C GLU A 159 12.20 9.43 -15.53
N GLY A 160 12.51 10.71 -15.78
CA GLY A 160 12.81 11.68 -14.72
C GLY A 160 14.23 11.62 -14.16
N ALA A 161 14.48 12.41 -13.10
CA ALA A 161 15.82 12.62 -12.53
C ALA A 161 16.44 11.37 -11.86
N LEU A 162 15.60 10.44 -11.43
CA LEU A 162 15.97 9.17 -10.81
C LEU A 162 15.85 8.00 -11.81
N ARG A 163 15.93 8.27 -13.11
CA ARG A 163 15.94 7.22 -14.13
C ARG A 163 17.12 6.28 -13.90
N GLY A 164 16.83 4.98 -13.82
CA GLY A 164 17.83 3.96 -13.55
C GLY A 164 17.24 2.61 -13.18
N ARG A 165 18.14 1.62 -13.04
CA ARG A 165 17.84 0.30 -12.48
C ARG A 165 18.53 0.19 -11.13
N TYR A 166 17.73 -0.05 -10.10
CA TYR A 166 18.18 -0.08 -8.72
C TYR A 166 18.01 -1.49 -8.17
N ARG A 167 19.02 -1.99 -7.46
CA ARG A 167 18.86 -3.13 -6.57
C ARG A 167 18.33 -2.61 -5.24
N VAL A 168 17.25 -3.18 -4.74
CA VAL A 168 16.63 -2.79 -3.47
C VAL A 168 17.05 -3.79 -2.40
N ARG A 169 17.48 -3.28 -1.25
CA ARG A 169 17.61 -4.04 -0.01
C ARG A 169 16.72 -3.40 1.04
N LEU A 170 15.75 -4.15 1.54
CA LEU A 170 14.88 -3.74 2.62
C LEU A 170 15.48 -4.16 3.96
N ASP A 171 15.35 -3.27 4.93
CA ASP A 171 15.73 -3.52 6.30
C ASP A 171 14.81 -4.60 6.89
N PRO A 172 15.33 -5.42 7.82
CA PRO A 172 14.48 -6.36 8.53
C PRO A 172 13.40 -5.60 9.30
N PRO A 173 12.19 -6.14 9.41
CA PRO A 173 11.14 -5.55 10.23
C PRO A 173 11.64 -5.37 11.67
N PRO A 174 11.25 -4.28 12.35
CA PRO A 174 11.65 -4.05 13.74
C PRO A 174 11.25 -5.25 14.59
N LYS A 175 12.15 -5.71 15.46
CA LYS A 175 11.82 -6.77 16.43
C LYS A 175 10.68 -6.27 17.30
N GLU A 176 9.62 -7.07 17.45
CA GLU A 176 8.54 -6.77 18.40
C GLU A 176 9.16 -6.46 19.77
N GLY A 177 8.85 -5.29 20.33
CA GLY A 177 9.29 -4.88 21.68
C GLY A 177 10.50 -3.95 21.78
N SER A 178 10.97 -3.32 20.69
CA SER A 178 11.95 -2.22 20.76
C SER A 178 11.24 -0.85 20.63
N LEU A 179 10.67 -0.38 21.74
CA LEU A 179 10.35 1.02 22.00
C LEU A 179 11.05 1.45 23.29
#